data_AF-A0A415UEK4-F1
#
_entry.id   AF-A0A415UEK4-F1
#
_cell.length_a   1.000
_cell.length_b   1.000
_cell.length_c   1.000
_cell.angle_alpha   90.00
_cell.angle_beta   90.00
_cell.angle_gamma   90.00
#
_symmetry.space_group_name_H-M   'P 1'
#
loop_
_entity.id
_entity.type
_entity.pdbx_description
1 polymer ?
#
loop_
_entity_poly.entity_id
_entity_poly.type
_entity_poly.pdbx_seq_one_letter_code
_entity_poly.pdbx_strand_id
1 'polypeptide(L)' 'MARAKKNGTYLNVCIENSIYKQLNEICEDAGQTKTTVVERALNSYFCNYREIKRKINELEKK' A
#
# COMPACT_ATOMS: atom_id res chain seq x y z
N MET A 1 -14.68 0.33 -27.17
CA MET A 1 -15.26 0.50 -25.82
C MET A 1 -14.58 1.67 -25.15
N ALA A 2 -15.32 2.68 -24.69
CA ALA A 2 -14.74 3.80 -23.95
C ALA A 2 -14.09 3.27 -22.67
N ARG A 3 -12.77 3.43 -22.56
CA ARG A 3 -11.99 3.01 -21.38
C ARG A 3 -12.50 3.80 -20.18
N ALA A 4 -13.09 3.13 -19.20
CA ALA A 4 -13.48 3.77 -17.95
C ALA A 4 -12.30 4.57 -17.41
N LYS A 5 -12.52 5.87 -17.12
CA LYS A 5 -11.50 6.73 -16.52
C LYS A 5 -11.04 6.06 -15.24
N LYS A 6 -9.77 5.62 -15.21
CA LYS A 6 -9.15 5.15 -13.98
C LYS A 6 -9.09 6.37 -13.05
N ASN A 7 -9.93 6.39 -12.02
CA ASN A 7 -9.85 7.39 -10.96
C ASN A 7 -8.61 7.07 -10.14
N GLY A 8 -7.48 7.67 -10.53
CA GLY A 8 -6.20 7.50 -9.86
C GLY A 8 -5.51 8.85 -9.73
N THR A 9 -5.06 9.17 -8.52
CA THR A 9 -4.21 10.34 -8.25
C THR A 9 -2.76 9.88 -8.25
N TYR A 10 -1.87 10.65 -8.87
CA TYR A 10 -0.43 10.35 -8.85
C TYR A 10 0.13 10.63 -7.45
N LEU A 11 0.77 9.62 -6.86
CA LEU A 11 1.49 9.73 -5.60
C LEU A 11 2.99 9.89 -5.92
N ASN A 12 3.52 11.11 -5.77
CA ASN A 12 4.96 11.36 -5.92
C ASN A 12 5.62 11.32 -4.54
N VAL A 13 6.36 10.24 -4.26
CA VAL A 13 7.05 10.04 -2.97
C VAL A 13 8.45 9.53 -3.26
N CYS A 14 9.45 10.13 -2.60
CA CYS A 14 10.81 9.62 -2.61
C CYS A 14 10.93 8.48 -1.60
N ILE A 15 11.33 7.30 -2.06
CA ILE A 15 11.49 6.10 -1.24
C ILE A 15 12.95 5.68 -1.31
N GLU A 16 13.46 5.08 -0.23
CA GLU A 16 14.82 4.57 -0.19
C GLU A 16 15.07 3.50 -1.26
N ASN A 17 16.28 3.50 -1.82
CA ASN A 17 16.69 2.55 -2.87
C ASN A 17 16.60 1.08 -2.43
N SER A 18 16.83 0.80 -1.14
CA SER A 18 16.72 -0.54 -0.57
C SER A 18 15.28 -1.07 -0.67
N ILE A 19 14.31 -0.24 -0.29
CA ILE A 19 12.88 -0.54 -0.37
C ILE A 19 12.44 -0.66 -1.83
N TYR A 20 12.93 0.22 -2.72
CA TYR A 20 12.61 0.15 -4.14
C TYR A 20 13.07 -1.16 -4.79
N LYS A 21 14.25 -1.68 -4.40
CA LYS A 21 14.75 -2.97 -4.87
C LYS A 21 13.85 -4.12 -4.42
N GLN A 22 13.50 -4.19 -3.14
CA GLN A 22 12.58 -5.21 -2.62
C GLN A 22 11.22 -5.16 -3.34
N LEU A 23 10.72 -3.96 -3.63
CA LEU A 23 9.46 -3.79 -4.36
C LEU A 23 9.55 -4.38 -5.78
N ASN A 24 10.70 -4.25 -6.45
CA ASN A 24 10.92 -4.85 -7.76
C ASN A 24 10.97 -6.37 -7.71
N GLU A 25 11.70 -6.94 -6.75
CA GLU A 25 11.77 -8.39 -6.53
C GLU A 25 10.36 -8.97 -6.32
N ILE A 26 9.56 -8.33 -5.45
CA ILE A 26 8.16 -8.73 -5.22
C ILE A 26 7.31 -8.59 -6.49
N CYS A 27 7.53 -7.57 -7.31
CA CYS A 27 6.81 -7.42 -8.58
C CYS A 27 7.16 -8.54 -9.57
N GLU A 28 8.44 -8.91 -9.65
CA GLU A 28 8.93 -9.98 -10.50
C GLU A 28 8.38 -11.34 -10.05
N ASP A 29 8.45 -11.63 -8.75
CA ASP A 29 7.94 -12.89 -8.17
C ASP A 29 6.42 -13.03 -8.29
N ALA A 30 5.68 -11.95 -8.02
CA ALA A 30 4.22 -11.97 -8.03
C ALA A 30 3.62 -11.80 -9.43
N GLY A 31 4.43 -11.49 -10.44
CA GLY A 31 3.98 -11.18 -11.81
C GLY A 31 3.02 -9.98 -11.86
N GLN A 32 3.15 -9.04 -10.92
CA GLN A 32 2.23 -7.91 -10.75
C GLN A 32 2.90 -6.59 -11.13
N THR A 33 2.09 -5.61 -11.51
CA THR A 33 2.59 -4.26 -11.76
C THR A 33 2.93 -3.57 -10.44
N LYS A 34 3.97 -2.72 -10.47
CA LYS A 34 4.40 -1.90 -9.32
C LYS A 34 3.23 -1.13 -8.68
N THR A 35 2.30 -0.64 -9.50
CA THR A 35 1.10 0.06 -9.02
C THR A 35 0.24 -0.84 -8.14
N THR A 36 -0.03 -2.08 -8.57
CA THR A 36 -0.87 -3.00 -7.81
C THR A 36 -0.19 -3.48 -6.54
N VAL A 37 1.13 -3.70 -6.57
CA VAL A 37 1.91 -4.07 -5.38
C VAL A 37 1.89 -2.93 -4.35
N VAL A 38 2.12 -1.69 -4.78
CA VAL A 38 2.07 -0.51 -3.90
C VAL A 38 0.67 -0.31 -3.32
N GLU A 39 -0.38 -0.41 -4.12
CA GLU A 39 -1.78 -0.30 -3.63
C GLU A 39 -2.09 -1.36 -2.57
N ARG A 40 -1.67 -2.61 -2.81
CA ARG A 40 -1.86 -3.72 -1.85
C ARG A 40 -1.07 -3.50 -0.56
N ALA A 41 0.19 -3.08 -0.67
CA ALA A 41 1.04 -2.80 0.49
C ALA A 41 0.45 -1.68 1.35
N LEU A 42 0.04 -0.57 0.72
CA LEU A 42 -0.60 0.55 1.41
C LEU A 42 -1.92 0.13 2.08
N ASN A 43 -2.75 -0.63 1.39
CA ASN A 43 -4.03 -1.09 1.94
C ASN A 43 -3.82 -2.02 3.15
N SER A 44 -2.87 -2.95 3.05
CA SER A 44 -2.48 -3.83 4.16
C SER A 44 -2.00 -3.02 5.38
N TYR A 45 -1.13 -2.03 5.15
CA TYR A 45 -0.66 -1.13 6.19
C TYR A 45 -1.80 -0.34 6.84
N PHE A 46 -2.73 0.21 6.05
CA PHE A 46 -3.88 0.95 6.58
C PHE A 46 -4.83 0.08 7.40
N CYS A 47 -5.06 -1.16 6.98
CA CYS A 47 -5.87 -2.12 7.75
C CYS A 47 -5.23 -2.39 9.12
N ASN A 48 -3.93 -2.71 9.14
CA ASN A 48 -3.20 -2.97 10.38
C ASN A 48 -3.17 -1.73 11.28
N TYR A 49 -2.90 -0.55 10.72
CA TYR A 49 -2.88 0.71 11.48
C TYR A 49 -4.24 1.01 12.13
N ARG A 50 -5.34 0.80 11.40
CA ARG A 50 -6.70 0.97 11.93
C ARG A 50 -7.01 -0.02 13.05
N GLU A 51 -6.55 -1.26 12.91
CA GLU A 51 -6.75 -2.29 13.93
C GLU A 51 -5.98 -1.96 15.21
N ILE A 52 -4.71 -1.60 15.10
CA ILE A 52 -3.88 -1.18 16.22
C ILE A 52 -4.50 0.05 16.91
N LYS A 53 -4.93 1.05 16.13
CA LYS A 53 -5.56 2.25 16.68
C LYS A 53 -6.87 1.96 17.43
N ARG A 54 -7.68 1.01 16.94
CA ARG A 54 -8.88 0.56 17.67
C ARG A 54 -8.52 -0.07 19.01
N LYS A 55 -7.54 -0.99 19.02
CA LYS A 55 -7.08 -1.65 20.24
C LYS A 55 -6.54 -0.66 21.27
N ILE A 56 -5.76 0.33 20.82
CA ILE A 56 -5.26 1.41 21.70
C ILE A 56 -6.43 2.21 22.30
N ASN A 57 -7.37 2.64 21.47
CA ASN A 57 -8.55 3.40 21.95
C ASN A 57 -9.43 2.60 22.92
N GLU A 58 -9.48 1.27 22.81
CA GLU A 58 -10.22 0.39 23.74
C GLU A 58 -9.49 0.24 25.09
N LEU A 59 -8.14 0.26 25.08
CA LEU A 59 -7.32 0.23 26.28
C LEU A 59 -7.34 1.58 27.02
N GLU A 60 -7.34 2.70 26.30
CA GLU A 60 -7.43 4.05 26.91
C GLU A 60 -8.80 4.37 27.53
N LYS A 61 -9.84 3.60 27.16
CA LYS A 61 -11.20 3.76 27.70
C LYS A 61 -11.48 2.89 28.93
N LYS A 62 -10.55 2.03 29.33
CA LYS A 62 -10.61 1.22 30.56
C LYS A 62 -9.87 1.91 31.70
#